data_AF-A0A1G8IYZ5-F1
#
_entry.id   AF-A0A1G8IYZ5-F1
#
_cell.length_a   1.000
_cell.length_b   1.000
_cell.length_c   1.000
_cell.angle_alpha   90.00
_cell.angle_beta   90.00
_cell.angle_gamma   90.00
#
_symmetry.space_group_name_H-M   'P 1'
#
loop_
_entity.id
_entity.type
_entity.pdbx_description
1 polymer ?
#
loop_
_entity_poly.entity_id
_entity_poly.type
_entity_poly.pdbx_seq_one_letter_code
_entity_poly.pdbx_strand_id
1 'polypeptide(L)'
;MNLIVPYLRVVAGFFAGICTWLVFTTLAEGDFGAALIQLLFAAGLWYLAVGKLLRDRHARVKAEKEAIAARADAGHAAFLAGDTAGYMAPPPEVPEKRPMRKGLVAASVVAGVFVLVGIIGDVTGREESETEPSATSTTAPATVAAAPEPNPQASGPAQQGRAPATSSEPSLTSAVAPIPALMPDVMCMDLQEAQNLIQETGAFYSRSEDATGRGRSQIIDSNWVVVGQDPQPGAPIGEGDAMLSVVKDGERGDCS
;
A
#
# COMPACT_ATOMS: atom_id res chain seq x y z
N MET A 1 32.40 1.18 -23.03
CA MET A 1 31.65 0.66 -21.85
C MET A 1 30.51 1.59 -21.38
N ASN A 2 30.64 2.93 -21.41
CA ASN A 2 29.61 3.87 -20.89
C ASN A 2 28.23 3.86 -21.60
N LEU A 3 28.15 3.33 -22.83
CA LEU A 3 26.89 3.17 -23.57
C LEU A 3 26.08 1.94 -23.15
N ILE A 4 26.72 0.90 -22.60
CA ILE A 4 26.10 -0.40 -22.32
C ILE A 4 25.53 -0.44 -20.90
N VAL A 5 26.22 0.20 -19.95
CA VAL A 5 25.80 0.31 -18.54
C VAL A 5 24.33 0.73 -18.34
N PRO A 6 23.76 1.73 -19.06
CA PRO A 6 22.35 2.08 -18.88
C PRO A 6 21.39 0.96 -19.33
N TYR A 7 21.69 0.22 -20.40
CA TYR A 7 20.85 -0.88 -20.87
C TYR A 7 20.94 -2.10 -19.94
N LEU A 8 22.12 -2.39 -19.39
CA LEU A 8 22.28 -3.44 -18.37
C LEU A 8 21.40 -3.20 -17.15
N ARG A 9 21.12 -1.94 -16.78
CA ARG A 9 20.19 -1.63 -15.68
C ARG A 9 18.73 -1.92 -16.04
N VAL A 10 18.34 -1.67 -17.29
CA VAL A 10 17.00 -2.03 -17.77
C VAL A 10 16.84 -3.55 -17.76
N VAL A 11 17.86 -4.27 -18.23
CA VAL A 11 17.88 -5.75 -18.18
C VAL A 11 17.81 -6.24 -16.74
N ALA A 12 18.59 -5.66 -15.82
CA ALA A 12 18.50 -5.99 -14.40
C ALA A 12 17.10 -5.73 -13.82
N GLY A 13 16.44 -4.62 -14.20
CA GLY A 13 15.08 -4.32 -13.78
C GLY A 13 14.04 -5.28 -14.34
N PHE A 14 14.21 -5.73 -15.60
CA PHE A 14 13.38 -6.76 -16.22
C PHE A 14 13.44 -8.08 -15.43
N PHE A 15 14.65 -8.58 -15.16
CA PHE A 15 14.82 -9.79 -14.36
C PHE A 15 14.37 -9.60 -12.91
N ALA A 16 14.55 -8.40 -12.32
CA ALA A 16 14.05 -8.11 -10.98
C ALA A 16 12.53 -8.30 -10.90
N GLY A 17 11.78 -7.80 -11.88
CA GLY A 17 10.33 -7.97 -11.96
C GLY A 17 9.91 -9.45 -12.04
N ILE A 18 10.58 -10.23 -12.89
CA ILE A 18 10.33 -11.68 -13.02
C ILE A 18 10.65 -12.41 -11.71
N CYS A 19 11.80 -12.14 -11.10
CA CYS A 19 12.16 -12.76 -9.82
C CYS A 19 11.20 -12.39 -8.70
N THR A 20 10.71 -11.14 -8.65
CA THR A 20 9.68 -10.75 -7.68
C THR A 20 8.35 -11.47 -7.92
N TRP A 21 7.96 -11.72 -9.18
CA TRP A 21 6.81 -12.58 -9.47
C TRP A 21 7.02 -14.02 -8.99
N LEU A 22 8.20 -14.59 -9.23
CA LEU A 22 8.54 -15.95 -8.77
C LEU A 22 8.54 -16.08 -7.24
N VAL A 23 8.92 -15.02 -6.51
CA VAL A 23 8.79 -14.99 -5.05
C VAL A 23 7.31 -15.15 -4.64
N PHE A 24 6.39 -14.50 -5.38
CA PHE A 24 4.97 -14.62 -5.09
C PHE A 24 4.44 -16.04 -5.36
N THR A 25 4.83 -16.66 -6.49
CA THR A 25 4.40 -18.04 -6.81
C THR A 25 4.95 -19.04 -5.79
N THR A 26 6.24 -18.92 -5.41
CA THR A 26 6.86 -19.81 -4.40
C THR A 26 6.29 -19.62 -3.00
N LEU A 27 5.91 -18.40 -2.62
CA LEU A 27 5.17 -18.16 -1.37
C LEU A 27 3.79 -18.82 -1.38
N ALA A 28 3.08 -18.80 -2.51
CA ALA A 28 1.79 -19.46 -2.65
C ALA A 28 1.91 -21.00 -2.54
N GLU A 29 3.03 -21.58 -2.98
CA GLU A 29 3.37 -22.99 -2.85
C GLU A 29 3.80 -23.39 -1.42
N GLY A 30 4.12 -22.40 -0.57
CA GLY A 30 4.53 -22.61 0.83
C GLY A 30 6.02 -22.87 1.02
N ASP A 31 6.87 -22.70 -0.01
CA ASP A 31 8.33 -22.80 0.12
C ASP A 31 8.95 -21.46 0.52
N PHE A 32 8.86 -21.17 1.82
CA PHE A 32 9.42 -19.94 2.39
C PHE A 32 10.95 -19.86 2.28
N GLY A 33 11.65 -20.99 2.21
CA GLY A 33 13.11 -21.03 2.12
C GLY A 33 13.60 -20.56 0.76
N ALA A 34 13.03 -21.12 -0.32
CA ALA A 34 13.30 -20.67 -1.68
C ALA A 34 12.83 -19.22 -1.89
N ALA A 35 11.65 -18.86 -1.37
CA ALA A 35 11.12 -17.50 -1.48
C ALA A 35 12.05 -16.45 -0.87
N LEU A 36 12.67 -16.74 0.29
CA LEU A 36 13.61 -15.82 0.94
C LEU A 36 14.87 -15.60 0.08
N ILE A 37 15.44 -16.66 -0.47
CA ILE A 37 16.63 -16.57 -1.33
C ILE A 37 16.31 -15.78 -2.60
N GLN A 38 15.16 -16.04 -3.22
CA GLN A 38 14.70 -15.33 -4.41
C GLN A 38 14.41 -13.85 -4.12
N LEU A 39 13.87 -13.53 -2.95
CA LEU A 39 13.63 -12.15 -2.52
C LEU A 39 14.94 -11.37 -2.37
N LEU A 40 15.97 -11.98 -1.76
CA LEU A 40 17.29 -11.35 -1.64
C LEU A 40 17.92 -11.11 -3.01
N PHE A 41 17.78 -12.06 -3.93
CA PHE A 41 18.26 -11.92 -5.30
C PHE A 41 17.52 -10.81 -6.07
N ALA A 42 16.18 -10.77 -5.96
CA ALA A 42 15.35 -9.72 -6.55
C ALA A 42 15.70 -8.34 -5.98
N ALA A 43 15.94 -8.23 -4.68
CA ALA A 43 16.38 -7.00 -4.03
C ALA A 43 17.75 -6.54 -4.58
N GLY A 44 18.69 -7.47 -4.80
CA GLY A 44 19.96 -7.20 -5.45
C GLY A 44 19.79 -6.64 -6.87
N LEU A 45 18.92 -7.26 -7.68
CA LEU A 45 18.64 -6.80 -9.04
C LEU A 45 17.96 -5.42 -9.08
N TRP A 46 16.99 -5.17 -8.20
CA TRP A 46 16.38 -3.85 -8.02
C TRP A 46 17.40 -2.79 -7.64
N TYR A 47 18.32 -3.13 -6.74
CA TYR A 47 19.41 -2.24 -6.34
C TYR A 47 20.35 -1.91 -7.52
N LEU A 48 20.67 -2.88 -8.39
CA LEU A 48 21.46 -2.60 -9.60
C LEU A 48 20.68 -1.74 -10.61
N ALA A 49 19.39 -2.03 -10.80
CA ALA A 49 18.54 -1.37 -11.77
C ALA A 49 18.32 0.12 -11.42
N VAL A 50 18.01 0.40 -10.15
CA VAL A 50 17.52 1.71 -9.71
C VAL A 50 18.48 2.42 -8.75
N GLY A 51 19.43 1.72 -8.12
CA GLY A 51 20.27 2.26 -7.05
C GLY A 51 21.11 3.47 -7.46
N LYS A 52 21.63 3.52 -8.70
CA LYS A 52 22.31 4.73 -9.19
C LYS A 52 21.34 5.89 -9.38
N LEU A 53 20.16 5.64 -9.94
CA LEU A 53 19.16 6.67 -10.18
C LEU A 53 18.68 7.31 -8.86
N LEU A 54 18.46 6.48 -7.83
CA LEU A 54 18.09 6.95 -6.49
C LEU A 54 19.21 7.76 -5.84
N ARG A 55 20.45 7.28 -5.87
CA ARG A 55 21.60 8.04 -5.34
C ARG A 55 21.79 9.37 -6.04
N ASP A 56 21.71 9.39 -7.37
CA ASP A 56 21.84 10.61 -8.16
C ASP A 56 20.69 11.59 -7.84
N ARG A 57 19.46 11.10 -7.62
CA ARG A 57 18.32 11.91 -7.18
C ARG A 57 18.52 12.47 -5.77
N HIS A 58 18.97 11.64 -4.82
CA HIS A 58 19.25 12.07 -3.46
C HIS A 58 20.36 13.12 -3.41
N ALA A 59 21.43 12.93 -4.16
CA ALA A 59 22.52 13.91 -4.26
C ALA A 59 22.02 15.25 -4.82
N ARG A 60 21.12 15.23 -5.83
CA ARG A 60 20.51 16.45 -6.36
C ARG A 60 19.63 17.16 -5.36
N VAL A 61 18.72 16.44 -4.71
CA VAL A 61 17.83 17.03 -3.69
C VAL A 61 18.64 17.60 -2.53
N LYS A 62 19.73 16.92 -2.13
CA LYS A 62 20.66 17.45 -1.13
C LYS A 62 21.33 18.74 -1.62
N ALA A 63 21.86 18.78 -2.84
CA ALA A 63 22.48 19.97 -3.41
C ALA A 63 21.50 21.15 -3.57
N GLU A 64 20.25 20.89 -3.96
CA GLU A 64 19.20 21.91 -4.02
C GLU A 64 18.88 22.48 -2.62
N LYS A 65 18.76 21.62 -1.61
CA LYS A 65 18.56 22.06 -0.21
C LYS A 65 19.74 22.86 0.31
N GLU A 66 20.98 22.43 0.03
CA GLU A 66 22.20 23.16 0.41
C GLU A 66 22.29 24.51 -0.29
N ALA A 67 21.90 24.61 -1.57
CA ALA A 67 21.85 25.88 -2.29
C ALA A 67 20.80 26.85 -1.71
N ILE A 68 19.62 26.34 -1.31
CA ILE A 68 18.58 27.13 -0.64
C ILE A 68 19.07 27.61 0.73
N ALA A 69 19.70 26.72 1.52
CA ALA A 69 20.27 27.08 2.81
C ALA A 69 21.36 28.15 2.67
N ALA A 70 22.30 27.97 1.72
CA ALA A 70 23.33 28.95 1.43
C ALA A 70 22.75 30.31 0.99
N ARG A 71 21.64 30.32 0.25
CA ARG A 71 20.92 31.56 -0.11
C ARG A 71 20.33 32.25 1.12
N ALA A 72 19.74 31.48 2.03
CA ALA A 72 19.20 32.03 3.28
C ALA A 72 20.31 32.61 4.17
N ASP A 73 21.42 31.89 4.31
CA ASP A 73 22.58 32.32 5.11
C ASP A 73 23.24 33.59 4.54
N ALA A 74 23.41 33.67 3.22
CA ALA A 74 23.96 34.85 2.55
C ALA A 74 23.07 36.09 2.73
N GLY A 75 21.74 35.92 2.60
CA GLY A 75 20.78 37.00 2.86
C GLY A 75 20.78 37.45 4.31
N HIS A 76 20.89 36.51 5.26
CA HIS A 76 21.00 36.82 6.68
C HIS A 76 22.30 37.55 7.02
N ALA A 77 23.43 37.13 6.45
CA ALA A 77 24.71 37.79 6.64
C ALA A 77 24.72 39.22 6.07
N ALA A 78 24.12 39.44 4.88
CA ALA A 78 23.97 40.77 4.28
C ALA A 78 23.08 41.69 5.14
N PHE A 79 22.01 41.15 5.73
CA PHE A 79 21.16 41.88 6.67
C PHE A 79 21.95 42.39 7.88
N LEU A 80 22.70 41.49 8.53
CA LEU A 80 23.50 41.84 9.70
C LEU A 80 24.60 42.86 9.38
N ALA A 81 25.11 42.86 8.14
CA ALA A 81 26.10 43.81 7.66
C ALA A 81 25.51 45.19 7.28
N GLY A 82 24.18 45.35 7.25
CA GLY A 82 23.52 46.58 6.78
C GLY A 82 23.71 46.86 5.28
N ASP A 83 24.16 45.85 4.51
CA ASP A 83 24.39 45.97 3.06
C ASP A 83 23.09 45.66 2.30
N THR A 84 22.37 46.71 1.94
CA THR A 84 21.12 46.60 1.18
C THR A 84 21.32 46.11 -0.26
N ALA A 85 22.53 46.13 -0.81
CA ALA A 85 22.84 45.65 -2.16
C ALA A 85 23.14 44.14 -2.17
N GLY A 86 23.79 43.61 -1.14
CA GLY A 86 24.08 42.18 -0.97
C GLY A 86 22.83 41.30 -0.84
N TYR A 87 21.71 41.87 -0.38
CA TYR A 87 20.40 41.22 -0.33
C TYR A 87 19.89 40.66 -1.66
N MET A 88 20.31 41.26 -2.78
CA MET A 88 19.85 40.92 -4.12
C MET A 88 20.92 40.18 -4.95
N ALA A 89 22.05 39.82 -4.35
CA ALA A 89 23.10 39.08 -5.05
C ALA A 89 22.55 37.73 -5.56
N PRO A 90 22.74 37.40 -6.86
CA PRO A 90 22.22 36.17 -7.41
C PRO A 90 22.91 34.96 -6.75
N PRO A 91 22.14 33.97 -6.28
CA PRO A 91 22.65 32.83 -5.52
C PRO A 91 23.52 31.90 -6.38
N PRO A 92 24.29 30.99 -5.75
CA PRO A 92 25.08 29.99 -6.46
C PRO A 92 24.22 29.13 -7.39
N GLU A 93 24.71 28.87 -8.60
CA GLU A 93 23.97 28.15 -9.64
C GLU A 93 23.67 26.70 -9.21
N VAL A 94 22.40 26.31 -9.33
CA VAL A 94 21.93 24.94 -9.10
C VAL A 94 22.56 24.02 -10.16
N PRO A 95 23.10 22.85 -9.79
CA PRO A 95 23.74 21.95 -10.75
C PRO A 95 22.79 21.51 -11.88
N GLU A 96 23.24 21.66 -13.12
CA GLU A 96 22.42 21.44 -14.32
C GLU A 96 21.86 20.01 -14.42
N LYS A 97 20.60 19.90 -14.88
CA LYS A 97 19.93 18.61 -15.13
C LYS A 97 20.51 17.95 -16.39
N ARG A 98 21.38 16.96 -16.20
CA ARG A 98 21.79 16.06 -17.30
C ARG A 98 20.56 15.41 -17.97
N PRO A 99 20.37 15.54 -19.29
CA PRO A 99 19.21 14.98 -19.97
C PRO A 99 19.27 13.44 -19.99
N MET A 100 18.14 12.81 -19.69
CA MET A 100 17.98 11.36 -19.89
C MET A 100 17.90 11.03 -21.38
N ARG A 101 18.54 9.93 -21.79
CA ARG A 101 18.48 9.45 -23.18
C ARG A 101 17.09 8.88 -23.43
N LYS A 102 16.36 9.43 -24.41
CA LYS A 102 14.98 9.00 -24.77
C LYS A 102 14.89 7.48 -25.03
N GLY A 103 15.92 6.89 -25.65
CA GLY A 103 15.97 5.43 -25.88
C GLY A 103 16.02 4.58 -24.61
N LEU A 104 16.58 5.11 -23.52
CA LEU A 104 16.58 4.41 -22.22
C LEU A 104 15.18 4.38 -21.60
N VAL A 105 14.45 5.49 -21.70
CA VAL A 105 13.07 5.59 -21.21
C VAL A 105 12.17 4.63 -21.98
N ALA A 106 12.28 4.61 -23.32
CA ALA A 106 11.55 3.66 -24.15
C ALA A 106 11.87 2.20 -23.79
N ALA A 107 13.15 1.85 -23.61
CA ALA A 107 13.55 0.49 -23.22
C ALA A 107 12.99 0.08 -21.85
N SER A 108 12.97 0.98 -20.86
CA SER A 108 12.37 0.69 -19.55
C SER A 108 10.85 0.49 -19.61
N VAL A 109 10.15 1.26 -20.45
CA VAL A 109 8.70 1.12 -20.65
C VAL A 109 8.41 -0.23 -21.29
N VAL A 110 9.12 -0.60 -22.36
CA VAL A 110 8.97 -1.90 -23.03
C VAL A 110 9.22 -3.06 -22.07
N ALA A 111 10.33 -3.02 -21.31
CA ALA A 111 10.64 -4.05 -20.33
C ALA A 111 9.54 -4.19 -19.26
N GLY A 112 9.01 -3.08 -18.75
CA GLY A 112 7.92 -3.09 -17.77
C GLY A 112 6.63 -3.67 -18.34
N VAL A 113 6.28 -3.35 -19.58
CA VAL A 113 5.11 -3.93 -20.26
C VAL A 113 5.27 -5.44 -20.45
N PHE A 114 6.45 -5.93 -20.85
CA PHE A 114 6.68 -7.37 -21.00
C PHE A 114 6.57 -8.13 -19.67
N VAL A 115 7.10 -7.58 -18.57
CA VAL A 115 6.93 -8.19 -17.24
C VAL A 115 5.45 -8.21 -16.85
N LEU A 116 4.74 -7.10 -17.05
CA LEU A 116 3.31 -7.01 -16.72
C LEU A 116 2.47 -8.00 -17.55
N VAL A 117 2.71 -8.10 -18.85
CA VAL A 117 2.03 -9.06 -19.74
C VAL A 117 2.32 -10.49 -19.31
N GLY A 118 3.57 -10.81 -18.94
CA GLY A 118 3.93 -12.14 -18.42
C GLY A 118 3.18 -12.49 -17.14
N ILE A 119 3.09 -11.56 -16.18
CA ILE A 119 2.34 -11.74 -14.93
C ILE A 119 0.84 -11.93 -15.22
N ILE A 120 0.24 -11.09 -16.06
CA ILE A 120 -1.19 -11.20 -16.40
C ILE A 120 -1.47 -12.53 -17.13
N GLY A 121 -0.59 -12.95 -18.04
CA GLY A 121 -0.70 -14.23 -18.72
C GLY A 121 -0.68 -15.43 -17.76
N ASP A 122 0.19 -15.39 -16.75
CA ASP A 122 0.27 -16.44 -15.73
C ASP A 122 -0.99 -16.49 -14.84
N VAL A 123 -1.58 -15.33 -14.51
CA VAL A 123 -2.83 -15.23 -13.73
C VAL A 123 -4.06 -15.65 -14.54
N THR A 124 -4.08 -15.41 -15.85
CA THR A 124 -5.26 -15.65 -16.71
C THR A 124 -5.23 -16.98 -17.46
N GLY A 125 -4.06 -17.60 -17.66
CA GLY A 125 -3.87 -18.80 -18.48
C GLY A 125 -4.17 -20.15 -17.80
N ARG A 126 -5.03 -20.22 -16.76
CA ARG A 126 -5.34 -21.49 -16.08
C ARG A 126 -6.41 -22.34 -16.78
N GLU A 127 -6.98 -21.93 -17.90
CA GLU A 127 -7.98 -22.74 -18.63
C GLU A 127 -7.80 -22.70 -20.15
N GLU A 128 -6.94 -23.57 -20.69
CA GLU A 128 -7.16 -24.23 -21.99
C GLU A 128 -6.63 -25.68 -21.90
N SER A 129 -7.51 -26.58 -21.41
CA SER A 129 -7.39 -28.02 -21.70
C SER A 129 -7.86 -28.25 -23.13
N GLU A 130 -6.94 -28.36 -24.06
CA GLU A 130 -7.25 -28.82 -25.40
C GLU A 130 -7.32 -30.36 -25.42
N THR A 131 -8.57 -30.82 -25.37
CA THR A 131 -9.05 -32.17 -25.73
C THR A 131 -8.93 -32.28 -27.26
N GLU A 132 -8.22 -33.23 -27.88
CA GLU A 132 -8.61 -34.60 -28.32
C GLU A 132 -7.64 -35.02 -29.50
N PRO A 133 -7.64 -36.23 -30.13
CA PRO A 133 -8.44 -37.44 -29.89
C PRO A 133 -7.71 -38.83 -29.96
N SER A 134 -8.34 -39.78 -29.27
CA SER A 134 -8.65 -41.18 -29.60
C SER A 134 -7.83 -41.98 -30.64
N ALA A 135 -7.30 -43.13 -30.21
CA ALA A 135 -7.19 -44.32 -31.05
C ALA A 135 -7.48 -45.60 -30.23
N THR A 136 -8.43 -46.37 -30.76
CA THR A 136 -9.14 -47.55 -30.25
C THR A 136 -8.32 -48.84 -30.26
N SER A 137 -8.65 -49.78 -29.33
CA SER A 137 -8.77 -51.26 -29.48
C SER A 137 -8.29 -52.01 -28.21
N THR A 138 -8.81 -53.14 -27.70
CA THR A 138 -9.93 -54.05 -27.99
C THR A 138 -9.88 -55.20 -26.94
N THR A 139 -11.02 -55.53 -26.29
CA THR A 139 -11.47 -56.82 -25.63
C THR A 139 -10.58 -57.60 -24.63
N ALA A 140 -11.03 -58.33 -23.60
CA ALA A 140 -12.31 -58.65 -22.91
C ALA A 140 -11.94 -59.51 -21.64
N PRO A 141 -12.81 -60.33 -21.01
CA PRO A 141 -13.60 -60.03 -19.81
C PRO A 141 -13.36 -60.98 -18.61
N ALA A 142 -13.86 -60.64 -17.40
CA ALA A 142 -14.29 -61.64 -16.39
C ALA A 142 -15.23 -61.07 -15.32
N THR A 143 -16.45 -61.59 -15.39
CA THR A 143 -17.61 -61.78 -14.49
C THR A 143 -17.43 -61.71 -12.95
N VAL A 144 -18.51 -61.28 -12.28
CA VAL A 144 -19.22 -61.81 -11.06
C VAL A 144 -19.65 -60.60 -10.20
N ALA A 145 -20.87 -60.07 -10.35
CA ALA A 145 -22.15 -60.49 -9.73
C ALA A 145 -22.31 -60.13 -8.24
N ALA A 146 -23.22 -59.18 -7.95
CA ALA A 146 -24.35 -59.28 -7.00
C ALA A 146 -24.70 -57.92 -6.34
N ALA A 147 -25.95 -57.50 -6.51
CA ALA A 147 -26.74 -56.57 -5.68
C ALA A 147 -27.92 -57.40 -5.10
N PRO A 148 -28.75 -56.97 -4.10
CA PRO A 148 -28.97 -55.59 -3.60
C PRO A 148 -29.10 -55.42 -2.05
N GLU A 149 -29.13 -54.14 -1.61
CA GLU A 149 -29.83 -53.41 -0.49
C GLU A 149 -30.48 -54.12 0.74
N PRO A 150 -30.94 -53.42 1.83
CA PRO A 150 -30.83 -51.99 2.26
C PRO A 150 -30.62 -51.71 3.79
N ASN A 151 -30.51 -50.41 4.13
CA ASN A 151 -31.02 -49.69 5.34
C ASN A 151 -30.19 -49.61 6.66
N PRO A 152 -30.48 -48.63 7.57
CA PRO A 152 -29.46 -47.71 8.09
C PRO A 152 -29.37 -47.71 9.63
N GLN A 153 -28.27 -47.22 10.21
CA GLN A 153 -28.28 -46.92 11.65
C GLN A 153 -27.42 -45.70 11.97
N ALA A 154 -28.13 -44.67 12.44
CA ALA A 154 -27.61 -43.57 13.21
C ALA A 154 -27.10 -44.06 14.57
N SER A 155 -26.01 -43.48 15.06
CA SER A 155 -25.66 -43.38 16.48
C SER A 155 -24.59 -42.29 16.63
N GLY A 156 -24.95 -41.19 17.30
CA GLY A 156 -24.03 -40.09 17.60
C GLY A 156 -23.12 -40.37 18.80
N PRO A 157 -22.30 -39.39 19.19
CA PRO A 157 -21.87 -39.30 20.59
C PRO A 157 -22.12 -37.92 21.22
N ALA A 158 -22.71 -38.01 22.42
CA ALA A 158 -22.72 -37.11 23.57
C ALA A 158 -21.75 -35.91 23.59
N GLN A 159 -22.30 -34.71 23.75
CA GLN A 159 -21.60 -33.56 24.33
C GLN A 159 -21.71 -33.61 25.86
N GLN A 160 -20.59 -33.88 26.51
CA GLN A 160 -20.40 -33.68 27.95
C GLN A 160 -20.20 -32.19 28.22
N GLY A 161 -20.97 -31.68 29.19
CA GLY A 161 -20.77 -30.34 29.73
C GLY A 161 -19.45 -30.22 30.48
N ARG A 162 -18.81 -29.05 30.34
CA ARG A 162 -17.87 -28.55 31.34
C ARG A 162 -17.92 -27.03 31.35
N ALA A 163 -18.48 -26.50 32.44
CA ALA A 163 -18.25 -25.14 32.87
C ALA A 163 -16.76 -24.93 33.20
N PRO A 164 -16.25 -23.70 33.07
CA PRO A 164 -15.27 -23.16 33.99
C PRO A 164 -15.94 -21.99 34.74
N ALA A 165 -16.18 -22.13 36.05
CA ALA A 165 -15.22 -21.76 37.09
C ALA A 165 -14.89 -20.27 37.04
N THR A 166 -15.65 -19.53 37.85
CA THR A 166 -15.33 -18.21 38.40
C THR A 166 -13.90 -18.22 38.95
N SER A 167 -13.02 -17.41 38.39
CA SER A 167 -11.76 -17.01 39.02
C SER A 167 -11.72 -15.49 39.04
N SER A 168 -12.18 -14.94 40.16
CA SER A 168 -12.04 -13.54 40.52
C SER A 168 -10.59 -13.33 40.97
N GLU A 169 -9.73 -12.86 40.06
CA GLU A 169 -8.40 -12.36 40.43
C GLU A 169 -8.41 -10.83 40.28
N PRO A 170 -8.09 -10.07 41.35
CA PRO A 170 -8.15 -8.62 41.31
C PRO A 170 -6.89 -8.13 40.58
N SER A 171 -7.00 -7.81 39.30
CA SER A 171 -6.00 -6.97 38.65
C SER A 171 -6.11 -5.56 39.23
N LEU A 172 -5.31 -5.31 40.26
CA LEU A 172 -4.84 -3.97 40.62
C LEU A 172 -3.99 -3.44 39.46
N THR A 173 -4.64 -3.10 38.36
CA THR A 173 -4.11 -2.13 37.41
C THR A 173 -4.91 -0.88 37.68
N SER A 174 -4.34 0.00 38.50
CA SER A 174 -4.73 1.40 38.47
C SER A 174 -4.32 1.93 37.10
N ALA A 175 -5.08 1.59 36.07
CA ALA A 175 -5.06 2.28 34.81
C ALA A 175 -5.56 3.68 35.17
N VAL A 176 -4.64 4.64 35.18
CA VAL A 176 -5.01 6.03 35.01
C VAL A 176 -5.89 6.01 33.77
N ALA A 177 -7.20 6.22 33.95
CA ALA A 177 -8.10 6.33 32.81
C ALA A 177 -7.48 7.40 31.91
N PRO A 178 -7.17 7.08 30.64
CA PRO A 178 -6.69 8.11 29.72
C PRO A 178 -7.71 9.23 29.78
N ILE A 179 -7.24 10.48 29.90
CA ILE A 179 -8.12 11.63 29.78
C ILE A 179 -8.84 11.44 28.45
N PRO A 180 -10.19 11.31 28.44
CA PRO A 180 -10.89 11.02 27.21
C PRO A 180 -10.65 12.18 26.25
N ALA A 181 -10.22 11.87 25.03
CA ALA A 181 -10.20 12.85 23.96
C ALA A 181 -11.64 13.35 23.77
N LEU A 182 -11.81 14.63 23.45
CA LEU A 182 -13.14 15.22 23.25
C LEU A 182 -13.36 15.42 21.76
N MET A 183 -14.54 15.06 21.27
CA MET A 183 -14.89 15.23 19.87
C MET A 183 -14.90 16.72 19.50
N PRO A 184 -14.06 17.18 18.55
CA PRO A 184 -14.13 18.54 18.05
C PRO A 184 -15.37 18.76 17.16
N ASP A 185 -15.74 20.03 16.94
CA ASP A 185 -16.72 20.38 15.91
C ASP A 185 -16.01 20.40 14.55
N VAL A 186 -16.36 19.43 13.71
CA VAL A 186 -15.74 19.21 12.39
C VAL A 186 -16.74 19.34 11.25
N MET A 187 -17.93 19.87 11.55
CA MET A 187 -18.95 20.14 10.54
C MET A 187 -18.41 21.02 9.42
N CYS A 188 -18.74 20.67 8.18
CA CYS A 188 -18.40 21.44 6.99
C CYS A 188 -16.89 21.61 6.71
N MET A 189 -16.04 20.87 7.43
CA MET A 189 -14.62 20.78 7.11
C MET A 189 -14.40 19.75 6.01
N ASP A 190 -13.27 19.84 5.31
CA ASP A 190 -12.82 18.72 4.51
C ASP A 190 -12.46 17.53 5.41
N LEU A 191 -12.64 16.30 4.91
CA LEU A 191 -12.46 15.09 5.71
C LEU A 191 -11.01 14.93 6.19
N GLN A 192 -10.01 15.42 5.47
CA GLN A 192 -8.63 15.35 5.92
C GLN A 192 -8.38 16.29 7.11
N GLU A 193 -8.85 17.53 7.03
CA GLU A 193 -8.75 18.51 8.11
C GLU A 193 -9.54 18.05 9.35
N ALA A 194 -10.73 17.50 9.16
CA ALA A 194 -11.54 16.92 10.23
C ALA A 194 -10.82 15.78 10.96
N GLN A 195 -10.23 14.83 10.21
CA GLN A 195 -9.46 13.73 10.79
C GLN A 195 -8.22 14.23 11.53
N ASN A 196 -7.52 15.25 11.01
CA ASN A 196 -6.36 15.84 11.68
C ASN A 196 -6.76 16.51 13.00
N LEU A 197 -7.87 17.25 13.01
CA LEU A 197 -8.36 17.92 14.22
C LEU A 197 -8.75 16.91 15.30
N ILE A 198 -9.37 15.79 14.94
CA ILE A 198 -9.66 14.69 15.87
C ILE A 198 -8.37 14.10 16.45
N GLN A 199 -7.34 13.91 15.62
CA GLN A 199 -6.02 13.42 16.07
C GLN A 199 -5.35 14.36 17.07
N GLU A 200 -5.49 15.67 16.90
CA GLU A 200 -4.95 16.66 17.85
C GLU A 200 -5.57 16.56 19.24
N THR A 201 -6.80 16.04 19.35
CA THR A 201 -7.46 15.79 20.64
C THR A 201 -6.97 14.54 21.36
N GLY A 202 -6.18 13.70 20.67
CA GLY A 202 -5.57 12.49 21.21
C GLY A 202 -6.18 11.17 20.71
N ALA A 203 -7.17 11.21 19.81
CA ALA A 203 -7.73 10.03 19.15
C ALA A 203 -7.10 9.83 17.77
N PHE A 204 -6.21 8.86 17.61
CA PHE A 204 -5.41 8.70 16.39
C PHE A 204 -6.20 8.19 15.19
N TYR A 205 -7.29 7.46 15.42
CA TYR A 205 -8.11 6.87 14.38
C TYR A 205 -9.56 7.35 14.44
N SER A 206 -10.08 7.76 13.27
CA SER A 206 -11.51 8.03 13.06
C SER A 206 -12.01 7.26 11.83
N ARG A 207 -13.31 7.02 11.78
CA ARG A 207 -14.01 6.33 10.69
C ARG A 207 -14.80 7.32 9.88
N SER A 208 -15.08 6.95 8.64
CA SER A 208 -15.86 7.77 7.74
C SER A 208 -16.70 6.94 6.78
N GLU A 209 -17.87 7.47 6.41
CA GLU A 209 -18.82 6.83 5.50
C GLU A 209 -19.40 7.83 4.50
N ASP A 210 -19.72 7.34 3.31
CA ASP A 210 -20.37 8.15 2.28
C ASP A 210 -21.86 8.35 2.64
N ALA A 211 -22.21 9.57 3.05
CA ALA A 211 -23.56 9.95 3.46
C ALA A 211 -24.60 9.79 2.35
N THR A 212 -24.16 9.71 1.08
CA THR A 212 -25.05 9.45 -0.05
C THR A 212 -25.53 7.99 -0.13
N GLY A 213 -24.95 7.09 0.68
CA GLY A 213 -25.26 5.65 0.68
C GLY A 213 -24.71 4.90 -0.54
N ARG A 214 -23.89 5.55 -1.38
CA ARG A 214 -23.32 4.96 -2.61
C ARG A 214 -22.12 4.05 -2.35
N GLY A 215 -21.63 3.97 -1.11
CA GLY A 215 -20.53 3.08 -0.71
C GLY A 215 -19.21 3.36 -1.44
N ARG A 216 -18.96 4.62 -1.82
CA ARG A 216 -17.73 5.01 -2.52
C ARG A 216 -16.54 5.01 -1.55
N SER A 217 -15.39 4.55 -2.03
CA SER A 217 -14.13 4.64 -1.26
C SER A 217 -13.58 6.07 -1.27
N GLN A 218 -13.28 6.57 -0.07
CA GLN A 218 -12.68 7.89 0.13
C GLN A 218 -11.16 7.76 -0.03
N ILE A 219 -10.68 7.82 -1.27
CA ILE A 219 -9.25 7.64 -1.60
C ILE A 219 -8.46 8.95 -1.37
N ILE A 220 -9.12 10.08 -1.63
CA ILE A 220 -8.56 11.42 -1.46
C ILE A 220 -9.46 12.15 -0.46
N ASP A 221 -9.11 12.12 0.81
CA ASP A 221 -9.94 12.62 1.91
C ASP A 221 -10.31 14.10 1.74
N SER A 222 -9.39 14.93 1.24
CA SER A 222 -9.65 16.35 0.96
C SER A 222 -10.67 16.62 -0.16
N ASN A 223 -11.16 15.59 -0.86
CA ASN A 223 -12.24 15.68 -1.85
C ASN A 223 -13.62 15.37 -1.24
N TRP A 224 -13.71 15.31 0.08
CA TRP A 224 -14.91 14.98 0.83
C TRP A 224 -15.15 16.03 1.91
N VAL A 225 -16.40 16.40 2.10
CA VAL A 225 -16.85 17.37 3.09
C VAL A 225 -17.65 16.65 4.16
N VAL A 226 -17.38 16.95 5.43
CA VAL A 226 -18.11 16.40 6.58
C VAL A 226 -19.49 17.06 6.68
N VAL A 227 -20.53 16.24 6.58
CA VAL A 227 -21.94 16.65 6.68
C VAL A 227 -22.62 16.09 7.93
N GLY A 228 -21.98 15.12 8.58
CA GLY A 228 -22.46 14.45 9.79
C GLY A 228 -21.27 13.99 10.62
N GLN A 229 -21.41 14.03 11.95
CA GLN A 229 -20.42 13.56 12.90
C GLN A 229 -21.13 12.89 14.06
N ASP A 230 -20.55 11.80 14.52
CA ASP A 230 -20.98 11.07 15.71
C ASP A 230 -19.72 10.61 16.46
N PRO A 231 -19.59 10.85 17.77
CA PRO A 231 -20.53 11.53 18.65
C PRO A 231 -20.57 13.07 18.46
N GLN A 232 -21.47 13.74 19.18
CA GLN A 232 -21.60 15.20 19.13
C GLN A 232 -20.33 15.93 19.64
N PRO A 233 -20.10 17.18 19.22
CA PRO A 233 -18.98 17.98 19.74
C PRO A 233 -18.95 18.03 21.27
N GLY A 234 -17.77 17.87 21.85
CA GLY A 234 -17.54 17.85 23.30
C GLY A 234 -17.83 16.50 23.97
N ALA A 235 -18.32 15.49 23.24
CA ALA A 235 -18.46 14.14 23.76
C ALA A 235 -17.09 13.44 23.89
N PRO A 236 -16.89 12.57 24.88
CA PRO A 236 -15.68 11.77 24.99
C PRO A 236 -15.59 10.77 23.83
N ILE A 237 -14.42 10.68 23.21
CA ILE A 237 -14.07 9.74 22.14
C ILE A 237 -12.80 8.97 22.51
N GLY A 238 -12.80 7.68 22.19
CA GLY A 238 -11.62 6.84 22.11
C GLY A 238 -11.21 6.57 20.66
N GLU A 239 -10.33 5.58 20.48
CA GLU A 239 -9.83 5.19 19.16
C GLU A 239 -10.94 4.57 18.29
N GLY A 240 -11.20 5.19 17.13
CA GLY A 240 -12.19 4.72 16.16
C GLY A 240 -13.65 5.02 16.53
N ASP A 241 -13.91 5.69 17.65
CA ASP A 241 -15.27 6.03 18.06
C ASP A 241 -15.88 7.10 17.15
N ALA A 242 -15.08 8.07 16.72
CA ALA A 242 -15.51 9.12 15.81
C ALA A 242 -15.89 8.55 14.43
N MET A 243 -17.16 8.72 14.05
CA MET A 243 -17.73 8.41 12.75
C MET A 243 -18.11 9.70 12.03
N LEU A 244 -17.57 9.90 10.83
CA LEU A 244 -17.83 11.05 9.99
C LEU A 244 -18.66 10.66 8.76
N SER A 245 -19.84 11.23 8.62
CA SER A 245 -20.64 11.11 7.39
C SER A 245 -20.19 12.20 6.42
N VAL A 246 -19.77 11.80 5.22
CA VAL A 246 -19.19 12.70 4.23
C VAL A 246 -19.90 12.68 2.88
N VAL A 247 -19.92 13.81 2.19
CA VAL A 247 -20.36 13.95 0.80
C VAL A 247 -19.17 14.42 -0.03
N LYS A 248 -19.12 14.05 -1.30
CA LYS A 248 -18.02 14.48 -2.17
C LYS A 248 -18.14 15.99 -2.44
N ASP A 249 -17.02 16.69 -2.42
CA ASP A 249 -16.95 18.13 -2.66
C ASP A 249 -17.65 18.52 -3.98
N GLY A 250 -18.52 19.54 -3.93
CA GLY A 250 -19.35 20.01 -5.04
C GLY A 250 -20.58 19.15 -5.38
N GLU A 251 -20.89 18.11 -4.60
CA GLU A 251 -22.17 17.39 -4.72
C GLU A 251 -23.24 18.02 -3.83
N ARG A 252 -24.51 17.91 -4.25
CA ARG A 252 -25.65 18.39 -3.43
C ARG A 252 -25.59 17.81 -2.02
N GLY A 253 -25.61 18.69 -1.03
CA GLY A 253 -25.60 18.33 0.38
C GLY A 253 -24.24 18.54 1.04
N ASP A 254 -23.22 18.98 0.29
CA ASP A 254 -22.07 19.66 0.87
C ASP A 254 -22.48 21.00 1.50
N CYS A 255 -21.58 21.59 2.28
CA CYS A 255 -21.83 22.85 2.99
C CYS A 255 -21.58 24.10 2.12
N SER A 256 -21.63 23.97 0.78
CA SER A 256 -21.27 25.03 -0.17
C SER A 256 -22.46 25.76 -0.81
#